data_AF-A0A5D2FQT6-F1
#
_entry.id   AF-A0A5D2FQT6-F1
#
_cell.length_a   1.000
_cell.length_b   1.000
_cell.length_c   1.000
_cell.angle_alpha   90.00
_cell.angle_beta   90.00
_cell.angle_gamma   90.00
#
_symmetry.space_group_name_H-M   'P 1'
#
loop_
_entity.id
_entity.type
_entity.pdbx_description
1 polymer ?
#
loop_
_entity_poly.entity_id
_entity_poly.type
_entity_poly.pdbx_seq_one_letter_code
_entity_poly.pdbx_strand_id
1 'polypeptide(L)'
;MKHFEDQVQAGEWDEVKRYLCGFTKVEDNPCSTKIFFEIRKQKYLKALNRQDRAKAVEILVKDLKVFASLNKEHFKEITQLLTLDNFRQNKQLSKYSDKKSARNIMLVELKMLIGANPLFRDKLAFPAFKIHN
;
A
#
# COMPACT_ATOMS: atom_id res chain seq x y z
N MET A 1 11.83 -5.34 -11.11
CA MET A 1 11.42 -5.19 -9.69
C MET A 1 12.26 -4.21 -8.86
N LYS A 2 13.59 -4.10 -9.01
CA LYS A 2 14.44 -3.24 -8.15
C LYS A 2 13.90 -1.82 -7.94
N HIS A 3 13.50 -1.12 -9.01
CA HIS A 3 12.92 0.22 -8.91
C HIS A 3 11.70 0.29 -7.97
N PHE A 4 10.77 -0.67 -8.06
CA PHE A 4 9.61 -0.75 -7.18
C PHE A 4 10.02 -0.92 -5.71
N GLU A 5 11.02 -1.78 -5.44
CA GLU A 5 11.53 -2.00 -4.09
C GLU A 5 12.15 -0.71 -3.52
N ASP A 6 12.94 0.00 -4.33
CA ASP A 6 13.55 1.28 -3.95
C ASP A 6 12.48 2.34 -3.60
N GLN A 7 11.41 2.45 -4.39
CA GLN A 7 10.31 3.39 -4.11
C GLN A 7 9.54 3.05 -2.83
N VAL A 8 9.28 1.76 -2.57
CA VAL A 8 8.64 1.30 -1.32
C VAL A 8 9.54 1.63 -0.12
N GLN A 9 10.85 1.38 -0.23
CA GLN A 9 11.83 1.68 0.82
C GLN A 9 12.02 3.17 1.05
N ALA A 10 11.88 4.01 0.02
CA ALA A 10 11.84 5.46 0.16
C ALA A 10 10.53 5.96 0.81
N GLY A 11 9.44 5.20 0.66
CA GLY A 11 8.10 5.57 1.12
C GLY A 11 7.41 6.55 0.19
N GLU A 12 7.71 6.46 -1.11
CA GLU A 12 7.14 7.22 -2.22
C GLU A 12 5.88 6.53 -2.74
N TRP A 13 4.86 6.45 -1.89
CA TRP A 13 3.64 5.67 -2.13
C TRP A 13 2.85 6.09 -3.37
N ASP A 14 2.94 7.36 -3.78
CA ASP A 14 2.30 7.84 -5.00
C ASP A 14 2.99 7.28 -6.26
N GLU A 15 4.32 7.19 -6.26
CA GLU A 15 5.06 6.56 -7.36
C GLU A 15 4.85 5.05 -7.39
N VAL A 16 4.86 4.40 -6.22
CA VAL A 16 4.54 2.96 -6.08
C VAL A 16 3.16 2.66 -6.67
N LYS A 17 2.15 3.47 -6.31
CA LYS A 17 0.79 3.34 -6.86
C LYS A 17 0.79 3.55 -8.39
N ARG A 18 1.46 4.60 -8.88
CA ARG A 18 1.54 4.93 -10.32
C ARG A 18 2.16 3.79 -11.13
N TYR A 19 3.28 3.25 -10.65
CA TYR A 19 3.97 2.13 -11.26
C TYR A 19 3.06 0.90 -11.38
N LEU A 20 2.37 0.53 -10.29
CA LEU A 20 1.48 -0.64 -10.28
C LEU A 20 0.23 -0.47 -11.15
N CYS A 21 -0.29 0.76 -11.29
CA CYS A 21 -1.41 1.05 -12.20
C CYS A 21 -1.11 0.73 -13.68
N GLY A 22 0.17 0.64 -14.07
CA GLY A 22 0.55 0.19 -15.41
C GLY A 22 0.29 -1.31 -15.67
N PHE A 23 0.08 -2.11 -14.61
CA PHE A 23 -0.08 -3.56 -14.71
C PHE A 23 -1.47 -4.05 -14.32
N THR A 24 -2.13 -3.35 -13.40
CA THR A 24 -3.42 -3.77 -12.83
C THR A 24 -4.21 -2.58 -12.27
N LYS A 25 -5.54 -2.71 -12.24
CA LYS A 25 -6.50 -1.81 -11.57
C LYS A 25 -6.90 -2.35 -10.21
N VAL A 26 -7.57 -1.53 -9.40
CA VAL A 26 -7.94 -1.91 -8.02
C VAL A 26 -8.89 -3.10 -8.02
N GLU A 27 -9.83 -3.11 -8.94
CA GLU A 27 -10.94 -4.06 -9.05
C GLU A 27 -10.62 -5.33 -9.87
N ASP A 28 -9.44 -5.40 -10.48
CA ASP A 28 -9.12 -6.49 -11.43
C ASP A 28 -9.10 -7.88 -10.78
N ASN A 29 -8.63 -7.99 -9.53
CA ASN A 29 -8.65 -9.23 -8.75
C ASN A 29 -8.35 -8.97 -7.25
N PRO A 30 -8.62 -9.95 -6.36
CA PRO A 30 -8.43 -9.76 -4.92
C PRO A 30 -7.00 -9.38 -4.50
N CYS A 31 -5.97 -9.89 -5.19
CA CYS A 31 -4.58 -9.51 -4.92
C CYS A 31 -4.36 -8.03 -5.26
N SER A 32 -4.85 -7.56 -6.41
CA SER A 32 -4.79 -6.15 -6.81
C SER A 32 -5.52 -5.25 -5.80
N THR A 33 -6.74 -5.63 -5.40
CA THR A 33 -7.51 -4.92 -4.37
C THR A 33 -6.69 -4.75 -3.10
N LYS A 34 -6.08 -5.84 -2.62
CA LYS A 34 -5.28 -5.83 -1.40
C LYS A 34 -4.00 -5.02 -1.52
N ILE A 35 -3.29 -5.10 -2.66
CA ILE A 35 -2.10 -4.29 -2.95
C ILE A 35 -2.42 -2.78 -2.81
N PHE A 36 -3.46 -2.31 -3.50
CA PHE A 36 -3.81 -0.89 -3.47
C PHE A 36 -4.36 -0.44 -2.12
N PHE A 37 -5.09 -1.31 -1.43
CA PHE A 37 -5.55 -1.04 -0.07
C PHE A 37 -4.37 -0.78 0.87
N GLU A 38 -3.39 -1.69 0.91
CA GLU A 38 -2.24 -1.56 1.81
C GLU A 38 -1.41 -0.31 1.48
N ILE A 39 -1.18 0.02 0.20
CA ILE A 39 -0.42 1.24 -0.19
C ILE A 39 -1.14 2.51 0.30
N ARG A 40 -2.46 2.59 0.10
CA ARG A 40 -3.26 3.74 0.52
C ARG A 40 -3.32 3.84 2.06
N LYS A 41 -3.37 2.70 2.74
CA LYS A 41 -3.29 2.61 4.21
C LYS A 41 -1.94 3.14 4.72
N GLN A 42 -0.81 2.79 4.10
CA GLN A 42 0.50 3.34 4.48
C GLN A 42 0.57 4.87 4.29
N LYS A 43 -0.01 5.40 3.22
CA LYS A 43 -0.12 6.85 3.00
C LYS A 43 -0.94 7.53 4.12
N TYR A 44 -2.06 6.93 4.49
CA TYR A 44 -2.91 7.38 5.60
C TYR A 44 -2.18 7.35 6.95
N LEU A 45 -1.51 6.24 7.30
CA LEU A 45 -0.73 6.13 8.54
C LEU A 45 0.45 7.12 8.58
N LYS A 46 1.07 7.41 7.42
CA LYS A 46 2.12 8.45 7.30
C LYS A 46 1.57 9.85 7.61
N ALA A 47 0.33 10.16 7.19
CA ALA A 47 -0.34 11.42 7.53
C ALA A 47 -0.68 11.50 9.02
N LEU A 48 -1.26 10.43 9.60
CA LEU A 48 -1.50 10.35 11.04
C LEU A 48 -0.22 10.51 11.87
N ASN A 49 0.88 9.87 11.46
CA ASN A 49 2.17 9.99 12.14
C ASN A 49 2.76 11.40 12.07
N ARG A 50 2.41 12.19 11.05
CA ARG A 50 2.80 13.60 10.93
C ARG A 50 1.84 14.55 11.66
N GLN A 51 0.82 14.00 12.32
CA GLN A 51 -0.29 14.74 12.93
C GLN A 51 -1.07 15.61 11.92
N ASP A 52 -0.95 15.31 10.63
CA ASP A 52 -1.68 15.99 9.57
C ASP A 52 -3.05 15.34 9.39
N ARG A 53 -3.98 15.71 10.29
CA ARG A 53 -5.34 15.16 10.32
C ARG A 53 -6.14 15.51 9.08
N ALA A 54 -5.96 16.72 8.53
CA ALA A 54 -6.63 17.15 7.32
C ALA A 54 -6.25 16.24 6.14
N LYS A 55 -4.96 15.96 5.96
CA LYS A 55 -4.49 15.02 4.94
C LYS A 55 -4.96 13.59 5.21
N ALA A 56 -4.97 13.16 6.47
CA ALA A 56 -5.46 11.82 6.83
C ALA A 56 -6.94 11.64 6.47
N VAL A 57 -7.80 12.63 6.77
CA VAL A 57 -9.21 12.63 6.36
C VAL A 57 -9.37 12.64 4.85
N GLU A 58 -8.57 13.46 4.14
CA GLU A 58 -8.58 13.49 2.68
C GLU A 58 -8.29 12.10 2.09
N ILE A 59 -7.23 11.44 2.55
CA ILE A 59 -6.86 10.09 2.11
C ILE A 59 -7.96 9.08 2.48
N LEU A 60 -8.51 9.16 3.70
CA LEU A 60 -9.58 8.25 4.14
C LEU A 60 -10.78 8.32 3.19
N VAL A 61 -11.23 9.54 2.84
CA VAL A 61 -12.41 9.76 2.00
C VAL A 61 -12.13 9.45 0.52
N LYS A 62 -11.01 9.93 -0.02
CA LYS A 62 -10.71 9.82 -1.46
C LYS A 62 -10.11 8.46 -1.84
N ASP A 63 -9.23 7.92 -1.01
CA ASP A 63 -8.45 6.72 -1.35
C ASP A 63 -9.00 5.46 -0.66
N LEU A 64 -9.45 5.52 0.59
CA LEU A 64 -9.82 4.31 1.36
C LEU A 64 -11.31 3.99 1.36
N LYS A 65 -12.20 4.98 1.17
CA LYS A 65 -13.67 4.79 1.22
C LYS A 65 -14.19 3.76 0.22
N VAL A 66 -13.52 3.61 -0.94
CA VAL A 66 -13.89 2.61 -1.95
C VAL A 66 -13.86 1.17 -1.43
N PHE A 67 -13.05 0.88 -0.41
CA PHE A 67 -12.95 -0.46 0.19
C PHE A 67 -14.01 -0.74 1.26
N ALA A 68 -14.79 0.28 1.67
CA ALA A 68 -15.78 0.14 2.73
C ALA A 68 -16.90 -0.87 2.38
N SER A 69 -17.23 -1.03 1.10
CA SER A 69 -18.21 -2.03 0.63
C SER A 69 -17.72 -3.47 0.79
N LEU A 70 -16.40 -3.68 0.76
CA LEU A 70 -15.78 -5.01 0.89
C LEU A 70 -15.69 -5.45 2.35
N ASN A 71 -15.38 -4.51 3.26
CA ASN A 71 -15.35 -4.78 4.69
C ASN A 71 -15.67 -3.51 5.49
N LYS A 72 -16.94 -3.36 5.88
CA LYS A 72 -17.43 -2.19 6.63
C LYS A 72 -16.77 -2.07 8.00
N GLU A 73 -16.55 -3.18 8.70
CA GLU A 73 -15.97 -3.16 10.04
C GLU A 73 -14.51 -2.74 9.99
N HIS A 74 -13.72 -3.29 9.06
CA HIS A 74 -12.33 -2.88 8.87
C HIS A 74 -12.22 -1.39 8.50
N PHE A 75 -13.12 -0.88 7.66
CA PHE A 75 -13.14 0.55 7.33
C PHE A 75 -13.47 1.42 8.55
N LYS A 76 -14.38 0.96 9.42
CA LYS A 76 -14.71 1.62 10.69
C LYS A 76 -13.50 1.63 11.64
N GLU A 77 -12.79 0.51 11.78
CA GLU A 77 -11.56 0.42 12.57
C GLU A 77 -10.49 1.41 12.07
N ILE A 78 -10.29 1.52 10.76
CA ILE A 78 -9.35 2.50 10.17
C ILE A 78 -9.79 3.92 10.45
N THR A 79 -11.10 4.21 10.35
CA THR A 79 -11.66 5.53 10.64
C THR A 79 -11.46 5.93 12.10
N GLN A 80 -11.61 5.00 13.04
CA GLN A 80 -11.38 5.24 14.47
C GLN A 80 -9.92 5.63 14.79
N LEU A 81 -8.95 5.31 13.92
CA LEU A 81 -7.57 5.77 14.11
C LEU A 81 -7.45 7.32 14.11
N LEU A 82 -8.41 8.03 13.49
CA LEU A 82 -8.48 9.50 13.54
C LEU A 82 -8.81 10.05 14.91
N THR A 83 -9.38 9.26 15.83
CA THR A 83 -9.75 9.74 17.17
C THR A 83 -8.65 9.51 18.20
N LEU A 84 -7.62 8.74 17.85
CA LEU A 84 -6.48 8.46 18.72
C LEU A 84 -5.44 9.56 18.60
N ASP A 85 -4.82 9.98 19.71
CA ASP A 85 -3.66 10.88 19.71
C ASP A 85 -2.48 10.25 18.98
N ASN A 86 -2.32 8.93 19.16
CA ASN A 86 -1.33 8.14 18.47
C ASN A 86 -1.96 6.82 18.01
N PHE A 87 -2.00 6.59 16.70
CA PHE A 87 -2.59 5.37 16.13
C PHE A 87 -1.93 4.07 16.61
N ARG A 88 -0.72 4.13 17.20
CA ARG A 88 -0.05 2.99 17.84
C ARG A 88 -0.73 2.51 19.12
N GLN A 89 -1.67 3.28 19.67
CA GLN A 89 -2.57 2.82 20.74
C GLN A 89 -3.48 1.68 20.26
N ASN A 90 -3.71 1.57 18.95
CA ASN A 90 -4.38 0.41 18.37
C ASN A 90 -3.47 -0.84 18.48
N LYS A 91 -4.01 -1.94 19.03
CA LYS A 91 -3.26 -3.19 19.28
C LYS A 91 -2.57 -3.74 18.02
N GLN A 92 -3.22 -3.65 16.85
CA GLN A 92 -2.68 -4.15 15.58
C GLN A 92 -1.52 -3.28 15.05
N LEU A 93 -1.48 -2.00 15.43
CA LEU A 93 -0.48 -1.03 14.97
C LEU A 93 0.56 -0.67 16.04
N SER A 94 0.49 -1.28 17.22
CA SER A 94 1.42 -1.08 18.34
C SER A 94 2.90 -1.27 17.94
N LYS A 95 3.20 -2.19 17.01
CA LYS A 95 4.55 -2.48 16.51
C LYS A 95 5.05 -1.53 15.43
N TYR A 96 4.24 -0.55 15.01
CA TYR A 96 4.61 0.43 13.98
C TYR A 96 5.60 1.49 14.52
N SER A 97 6.69 1.11 15.18
CA SER A 97 7.62 2.06 15.82
C SER A 97 8.68 2.58 14.85
N ASP A 98 9.30 1.69 14.09
CA ASP A 98 10.38 2.01 13.15
C ASP A 98 9.87 2.08 11.69
N LYS A 99 10.09 3.23 11.04
CA LYS A 99 9.69 3.47 9.64
C LYS A 99 10.33 2.46 8.69
N LYS A 100 11.59 2.07 8.93
CA LYS A 100 12.32 1.14 8.07
C LYS A 100 11.75 -0.27 8.18
N SER A 101 11.51 -0.73 9.40
CA SER A 101 10.88 -2.04 9.69
C SER A 101 9.46 -2.12 9.13
N ALA A 102 8.65 -1.07 9.28
CA ALA A 102 7.32 -1.01 8.69
C ALA A 102 7.36 -1.11 7.15
N ARG A 103 8.30 -0.41 6.50
CA ARG A 103 8.50 -0.49 5.04
C ARG A 103 9.00 -1.86 4.59
N ASN A 104 9.87 -2.52 5.35
CA ASN A 104 10.34 -3.87 5.07
C ASN A 104 9.19 -4.89 5.12
N ILE A 105 8.38 -4.85 6.17
CA ILE A 105 7.21 -5.74 6.31
C ILE A 105 6.26 -5.52 5.13
N MET A 106 5.98 -4.25 4.83
CA MET A 106 5.14 -3.88 3.70
C MET A 106 5.71 -4.37 2.36
N LEU A 107 7.02 -4.26 2.14
CA LEU A 107 7.66 -4.73 0.92
C LEU A 107 7.52 -6.24 0.75
N VAL A 108 7.69 -7.01 1.83
CA VAL A 108 7.50 -8.47 1.80
C VAL A 108 6.06 -8.82 1.44
N GLU A 109 5.08 -8.18 2.09
CA GLU A 109 3.66 -8.40 1.77
C GLU A 109 3.32 -8.06 0.32
N LEU A 110 3.78 -6.90 -0.17
CA LEU A 110 3.56 -6.49 -1.55
C LEU A 110 4.19 -7.47 -2.55
N LYS A 111 5.42 -7.95 -2.30
CA LYS A 111 6.07 -8.94 -3.17
C LYS A 111 5.30 -10.26 -3.21
N MET A 112 4.76 -10.72 -2.08
CA MET A 112 3.92 -11.91 -2.04
C MET A 112 2.63 -11.72 -2.84
N LEU A 113 1.94 -10.60 -2.66
CA LEU A 113 0.71 -10.30 -3.41
C LEU A 113 0.95 -10.15 -4.91
N ILE A 114 2.05 -9.51 -5.30
CA ILE A 114 2.46 -9.35 -6.70
C ILE A 114 2.81 -10.71 -7.31
N GLY A 115 3.57 -11.57 -6.61
CA GLY A 115 3.92 -12.90 -7.09
C GLY A 115 2.72 -13.83 -7.24
N ALA A 116 1.70 -13.68 -6.39
CA ALA A 116 0.45 -14.43 -6.48
C ALA A 116 -0.51 -13.90 -7.56
N ASN A 117 -0.29 -12.69 -8.07
CA ASN A 117 -1.23 -12.03 -8.97
C ASN A 117 -0.89 -12.33 -10.45
N PRO A 118 -1.78 -13.02 -11.18
CA PRO A 118 -1.49 -13.47 -12.55
C PRO A 118 -1.24 -12.32 -13.52
N LEU A 119 -1.75 -11.11 -13.24
CA LEU A 119 -1.56 -9.95 -14.13
C LEU A 119 -0.13 -9.44 -14.17
N PHE A 120 0.68 -9.80 -13.17
CA PHE A 120 2.10 -9.45 -13.10
C PHE A 120 3.03 -10.55 -13.63
N ARG A 121 2.50 -11.76 -13.88
CA ARG A 121 3.30 -12.88 -14.39
C ARG A 121 3.97 -12.47 -15.70
N ASP A 122 5.27 -12.76 -15.81
CA ASP A 122 6.13 -12.47 -16.97
C ASP A 122 6.27 -10.98 -17.37
N LYS A 123 5.66 -10.05 -16.62
CA LYS A 123 5.73 -8.60 -16.90
C LYS A 123 6.71 -7.82 -16.02
N LEU A 124 7.23 -8.46 -14.97
CA LEU A 124 8.11 -7.81 -13.98
C LEU A 124 9.60 -8.00 -14.26
N ALA A 125 9.94 -8.94 -15.14
CA ALA A 125 11.28 -9.15 -15.65
C ALA A 125 11.48 -8.23 -16.86
N PHE A 126 12.64 -7.57 -16.94
CA PHE A 126 13.01 -6.87 -18.17
C PHE A 126 13.13 -7.91 -19.29
N PRO A 127 12.65 -7.61 -20.52
CA PRO A 127 12.89 -8.48 -21.64
C PRO A 127 14.40 -8.68 -21.81
N ALA A 128 14.84 -9.94 -21.87
CA ALA A 128 16.21 -10.24 -22.26
C ALA A 128 16.35 -9.81 -23.73
N PHE A 129 17.15 -8.78 -24.00
CA PHE A 129 17.54 -8.47 -25.36
C PHE A 129 18.33 -9.65 -25.90
N LYS A 130 17.71 -10.44 -26.79
CA LYS A 130 18.44 -11.44 -27.57
C LYS A 130 19.32 -10.65 -28.54
N ILE A 131 20.62 -10.64 -28.28
CA ILE A 131 21.61 -10.20 -29.25
C ILE A 131 21.60 -11.25 -30.36
N HIS A 132 21.06 -10.90 -31.52
CA HIS A 132 21.25 -11.70 -32.73
C HIS A 132 22.62 -11.34 -33.29
N ASN A 133 23.59 -12.24 -33.08
CA ASN A 133 24.87 -12.25 -33.80
C ASN A 133 24.70 -12.98 -35.13
#